data_AF-A0A8S2RR11-F1
#
_entry.id   AF-A0A8S2RR11-F1
#
_cell.length_a   1.000
_cell.length_b   1.000
_cell.length_c   1.000
_cell.angle_alpha   90.00
_cell.angle_beta   90.00
_cell.angle_gamma   90.00
#
_symmetry.space_group_name_H-M   'P 1'
#
loop_
_entity.id
_entity.type
_entity.pdbx_description
1 polymer ?
#
loop_
_entity_poly.entity_id
_entity_poly.type
_entity_poly.pdbx_seq_one_letter_code
_entity_poly.pdbx_strand_id
1 'polypeptide(L)'
;KKQVFCEDLHECCSFACLGALRFLRKIVGLKDEQYNLAIVRNNYFAPIVDSFKANKRRYNLLNSALIELFEFIRHEDVKILINYFVENFYSEFES
;
A
#
# COMPACT_ATOMS: atom_id res chain seq x y z
N LYS A 1 -15.15 -8.89 26.70
CA LYS A 1 -15.70 -8.93 25.31
C LYS A 1 -15.06 -7.93 24.32
N LYS A 2 -14.06 -7.11 24.71
CA LYS A 2 -13.32 -6.23 23.77
C LYS A 2 -12.14 -6.88 23.05
N GLN A 3 -11.72 -8.08 23.49
CA GLN A 3 -10.49 -8.71 23.03
C GLN A 3 -10.70 -9.64 21.81
N VAL A 4 -11.83 -10.34 21.74
CA VAL A 4 -12.17 -11.22 20.60
C VAL A 4 -12.50 -10.41 19.34
N PHE A 5 -13.14 -9.26 19.48
CA PHE A 5 -13.47 -8.38 18.34
C PHE A 5 -12.23 -7.81 17.64
N CYS A 6 -11.10 -7.70 18.35
CA CYS A 6 -9.87 -7.15 17.80
C CYS A 6 -9.08 -8.18 16.98
N GLU A 7 -9.22 -9.47 17.27
CA GLU A 7 -8.57 -10.56 16.52
C GLU A 7 -9.32 -10.86 15.22
N ASP A 8 -10.67 -10.86 15.22
CA ASP A 8 -11.47 -11.02 14.00
C ASP A 8 -11.39 -9.79 13.06
N LEU A 9 -11.27 -8.58 13.62
CA LEU A 9 -11.10 -7.36 12.84
C LEU A 9 -9.73 -7.28 12.16
N HIS A 10 -8.71 -7.90 12.75
CA HIS A 10 -7.33 -7.91 12.25
C HIS A 10 -7.17 -8.70 10.94
N GLU A 11 -7.85 -9.84 10.82
CA GLU A 11 -7.87 -10.63 9.59
C GLU A 11 -8.66 -9.93 8.47
N CYS A 12 -9.81 -9.33 8.81
CA CYS A 12 -10.66 -8.63 7.84
C CYS A 12 -9.96 -7.39 7.25
N CYS A 13 -9.20 -6.65 8.07
CA CYS A 13 -8.36 -5.55 7.60
C CYS A 13 -7.29 -6.03 6.61
N SER A 14 -6.72 -7.21 6.82
CA SER A 14 -5.66 -7.75 5.96
C SER A 14 -6.18 -8.07 4.55
N PHE A 15 -7.35 -8.68 4.41
CA PHE A 15 -7.98 -8.94 3.11
C PHE A 15 -8.38 -7.65 2.38
N ALA A 16 -8.91 -6.67 3.10
CA ALA A 16 -9.25 -5.36 2.53
C ALA A 16 -8.00 -4.63 2.00
N CYS A 17 -6.88 -4.66 2.75
CA CYS A 17 -5.62 -4.09 2.31
C CYS A 17 -5.07 -4.78 1.05
N LEU A 18 -5.14 -6.11 0.99
CA LEU A 18 -4.74 -6.87 -0.20
C LEU A 18 -5.62 -6.52 -1.41
N GLY A 19 -6.93 -6.36 -1.21
CA GLY A 19 -7.85 -5.88 -2.24
C GLY A 19 -7.49 -4.49 -2.76
N ALA A 20 -7.20 -3.56 -1.84
CA ALA A 20 -6.78 -2.20 -2.19
C ALA A 20 -5.45 -2.18 -2.95
N LEU A 21 -4.45 -2.97 -2.54
CA LEU A 21 -3.17 -3.09 -3.25
C LEU A 21 -3.35 -3.64 -4.67
N ARG A 22 -4.16 -4.68 -4.83
CA ARG A 22 -4.48 -5.25 -6.14
C ARG A 22 -5.22 -4.25 -7.04
N PHE A 23 -6.16 -3.51 -6.46
CA PHE A 23 -6.88 -2.46 -7.18
C PHE A 23 -5.92 -1.34 -7.61
N LEU A 24 -5.08 -0.86 -6.71
CA LEU A 24 -4.09 0.18 -6.99
C LEU A 24 -3.13 -0.26 -8.12
N ARG A 25 -2.65 -1.51 -8.09
CA ARG A 25 -1.86 -2.09 -9.18
C ARG A 25 -2.57 -2.01 -10.53
N LYS A 26 -3.87 -2.35 -10.58
CA LYS A 26 -4.66 -2.27 -11.81
C LYS A 26 -4.78 -0.85 -12.32
N ILE A 27 -5.00 0.12 -11.43
CA ILE A 27 -5.08 1.54 -11.79
C ILE A 27 -3.73 2.05 -12.35
N VAL A 28 -2.62 1.75 -11.67
CA VAL A 28 -1.28 2.11 -12.17
C VAL A 28 -1.02 1.48 -13.54
N GLY A 29 -1.47 0.24 -13.75
CA GLY A 29 -1.35 -0.46 -15.03
C GLY A 29 -2.16 0.12 -16.19
N LEU A 30 -3.08 1.05 -15.93
CA LEU A 30 -3.78 1.81 -16.99
C LEU A 30 -2.86 2.85 -17.65
N LYS A 31 -1.71 3.17 -17.04
CA LYS A 31 -0.71 4.14 -17.53
C LYS A 31 -1.27 5.53 -17.82
N ASP A 32 -2.33 5.91 -17.12
CA ASP A 32 -2.94 7.23 -17.23
C ASP A 32 -2.36 8.17 -16.15
N GLU A 33 -1.83 9.30 -16.59
CA GLU A 33 -1.24 10.31 -15.72
C GLU A 33 -2.26 10.92 -14.74
N GLN A 34 -3.52 11.05 -15.15
CA GLN A 34 -4.58 11.63 -14.30
C GLN A 34 -4.86 10.75 -13.08
N TYR A 35 -4.79 9.43 -13.25
CA TYR A 35 -4.91 8.50 -12.13
C TYR A 35 -3.69 8.55 -11.21
N ASN A 36 -2.48 8.66 -11.76
CA ASN A 36 -1.26 8.81 -10.96
C ASN A 36 -1.30 10.10 -10.12
N LEU A 37 -1.73 11.21 -10.71
CA LEU A 37 -1.95 12.47 -10.00
C LEU A 37 -3.04 12.35 -8.94
N ALA A 38 -4.12 11.62 -9.21
CA ALA A 38 -5.17 11.37 -8.23
C ALA A 38 -4.68 10.55 -7.03
N ILE A 39 -3.81 9.54 -7.27
CA ILE A 39 -3.18 8.75 -6.21
C ILE A 39 -2.35 9.65 -5.28
N VAL A 40 -1.55 10.55 -5.86
CA VAL A 40 -0.72 11.51 -5.12
C VAL A 40 -1.59 12.51 -4.35
N ARG A 41 -2.54 13.17 -5.04
CA ARG A 41 -3.39 14.21 -4.47
C ARG A 41 -4.24 13.71 -3.29
N ASN A 42 -4.77 12.50 -3.40
CA ASN A 42 -5.61 11.91 -2.36
C ASN A 42 -4.84 11.03 -1.37
N ASN A 43 -3.52 10.97 -1.51
CA ASN A 43 -2.63 10.21 -0.63
C ASN A 43 -3.06 8.74 -0.40
N TYR A 44 -3.31 8.01 -1.49
CA TYR A 44 -3.81 6.64 -1.38
C TYR A 44 -2.78 5.64 -0.82
N PHE A 45 -1.50 6.01 -0.72
CA PHE A 45 -0.48 5.21 -0.07
C PHE A 45 -0.52 5.27 1.46
N ALA A 46 -0.99 6.38 2.06
CA ALA A 46 -1.07 6.52 3.53
C ALA A 46 -1.81 5.36 4.23
N PRO A 47 -3.05 4.98 3.87
CA PRO A 47 -3.76 3.90 4.55
C PRO A 47 -3.06 2.53 4.42
N ILE A 48 -2.31 2.32 3.33
CA ILE A 48 -1.51 1.11 3.12
C ILE A 48 -0.32 1.10 4.08
N VAL A 49 0.40 2.22 4.18
CA VAL A 49 1.56 2.37 5.07
C VAL A 49 1.14 2.31 6.54
N ASP A 50 0.03 2.92 6.92
CA ASP A 50 -0.51 2.84 8.29
C ASP A 50 -0.90 1.40 8.65
N SER A 51 -1.52 0.69 7.71
CA SER A 51 -1.81 -0.73 7.87
C SER A 51 -0.53 -1.56 7.98
N PHE A 52 0.52 -1.24 7.22
CA PHE A 52 1.82 -1.90 7.36
C PHE A 52 2.43 -1.65 8.76
N LYS A 53 2.45 -0.40 9.23
CA LYS A 53 2.99 0.00 10.55
C LYS A 53 2.25 -0.62 11.72
N ALA A 54 0.93 -0.76 11.62
CA ALA A 54 0.11 -1.40 12.66
C ALA A 54 0.42 -2.90 12.81
N ASN A 55 1.03 -3.52 11.79
CA ASN A 55 1.07 -4.97 11.63
C ASN A 55 2.50 -5.56 11.62
N LYS A 56 3.42 -4.94 12.38
CA LYS A 56 4.90 -5.10 12.36
C LYS A 56 5.52 -6.50 12.27
N ARG A 57 4.82 -7.63 12.43
CA ARG A 57 5.46 -8.97 12.51
C ARG A 57 4.70 -10.18 11.95
N ARG A 58 3.47 -10.07 11.43
CA ARG A 58 2.62 -11.26 11.21
C ARG A 58 2.28 -11.66 9.78
N TYR A 59 2.50 -10.82 8.76
CA TYR A 59 2.04 -11.15 7.41
C TYR A 59 3.10 -10.99 6.32
N ASN A 60 3.65 -12.14 5.91
CA ASN A 60 4.37 -12.31 4.65
C ASN A 60 3.54 -11.86 3.44
N LEU A 61 2.23 -12.11 3.44
CA LEU A 61 1.38 -11.86 2.27
C LEU A 61 1.19 -10.37 1.98
N LEU A 62 0.94 -9.54 2.99
CA LEU A 62 0.82 -8.09 2.81
C LEU A 62 2.14 -7.47 2.36
N ASN A 63 3.24 -7.90 2.99
CA ASN A 63 4.59 -7.46 2.62
C ASN A 63 4.93 -7.86 1.18
N SER A 64 4.66 -9.11 0.79
CA SER A 64 4.84 -9.58 -0.58
C SER A 64 4.00 -8.78 -1.57
N ALA A 65 2.73 -8.50 -1.27
CA ALA A 65 1.86 -7.71 -2.14
C ALA A 65 2.32 -6.24 -2.27
N LEU A 66 2.87 -5.67 -1.20
CA LEU A 66 3.43 -4.32 -1.21
C LEU A 66 4.70 -4.27 -2.07
N ILE A 67 5.61 -5.24 -1.90
CA ILE A 67 6.81 -5.38 -2.73
C ILE A 67 6.42 -5.55 -4.19
N GLU A 68 5.47 -6.44 -4.49
CA GLU A 68 4.99 -6.68 -5.85
C GLU A 68 4.41 -5.42 -6.50
N LEU A 69 3.71 -4.57 -5.74
CA LEU A 69 3.22 -3.27 -6.21
C LEU A 69 4.37 -2.32 -6.54
N PHE A 70 5.36 -2.18 -5.65
CA PHE A 70 6.49 -1.28 -5.90
C PHE A 70 7.39 -1.77 -7.03
N GLU A 71 7.61 -3.07 -7.16
CA GLU A 71 8.30 -3.65 -8.31
C GLU A 71 7.56 -3.33 -9.61
N PHE A 72 6.23 -3.41 -9.61
CA PHE A 72 5.42 -3.04 -10.76
C PHE A 72 5.55 -1.54 -11.11
N ILE A 73 5.40 -0.65 -10.12
CA ILE A 73 5.56 0.80 -10.29
C ILE A 73 6.95 1.13 -10.86
N ARG A 74 8.00 0.47 -10.35
CA ARG A 74 9.38 0.64 -10.81
C ARG A 74 9.57 0.10 -12.24
N HIS A 75 8.99 -1.06 -12.56
CA HIS A 75 9.09 -1.66 -13.88
C HIS A 75 8.38 -0.83 -14.95
N GLU A 76 7.23 -0.24 -14.61
CA GLU A 76 6.46 0.65 -15.48
C GLU A 76 7.01 2.08 -15.54
N ASP A 77 8.13 2.37 -14.85
CA ASP A 77 8.81 3.68 -14.77
C ASP A 77 7.88 4.85 -14.39
N VAL A 78 6.94 4.61 -13.46
CA VAL A 78 5.99 5.63 -13.01
C VAL A 78 6.64 6.53 -11.94
N LYS A 79 7.60 7.36 -12.38
CA LYS A 79 8.47 8.19 -11.52
C LYS A 79 7.74 9.07 -10.51
N ILE A 80 6.59 9.62 -10.88
CA ILE A 80 5.80 10.48 -10.00
C ILE A 80 5.37 9.73 -8.73
N LEU A 81 4.98 8.46 -8.85
CA LEU A 81 4.57 7.65 -7.71
C LEU A 81 5.76 7.20 -6.87
N ILE A 82 6.90 6.92 -7.51
CA ILE A 82 8.15 6.58 -6.82
C ILE A 82 8.62 7.75 -5.97
N ASN A 83 8.76 8.93 -6.58
CA ASN A 83 9.21 10.15 -5.89
C ASN A 83 8.26 10.49 -4.75
N TYR A 84 6.95 10.50 -5.03
CA TYR A 84 5.95 10.75 -4.00
C TYR A 84 6.07 9.79 -2.82
N PHE A 85 6.23 8.48 -3.08
CA PHE A 85 6.33 7.51 -2.01
C PHE A 85 7.60 7.72 -1.17
N VAL A 86 8.75 7.92 -1.82
CA VAL A 86 10.03 8.13 -1.14
C VAL A 86 9.98 9.39 -0.27
N GLU A 87 9.49 10.50 -0.82
CA GLU A 87 9.42 11.79 -0.11
C GLU A 87 8.50 11.75 1.12
N ASN A 88 7.42 10.95 1.09
CA ASN A 88 6.38 10.98 2.12
C ASN A 88 6.43 9.81 3.11
N PHE A 89 7.00 8.67 2.73
CA PHE A 89 6.89 7.43 3.52
C PHE A 89 8.22 6.74 3.79
N TYR A 90 9.33 7.09 3.12
CA TYR A 90 10.59 6.35 3.26
C TYR A 90 11.10 6.26 4.71
N SER A 91 10.93 7.33 5.49
CA SER A 91 11.31 7.36 6.92
C SER A 91 10.59 6.33 7.78
N GLU A 92 9.42 5.83 7.35
CA GLU A 92 8.67 4.78 8.05
C GLU A 92 9.26 3.39 7.82
N PHE A 93 10.14 3.24 6.83
CA PHE A 93 10.81 2.01 6.44
C PHE A 93 12.31 2.00 6.76
N GLU A 94 12.87 3.14 7.17
CA GLU A 94 14.20 3.20 7.78
C GLU A 94 14.13 2.58 9.19
N SER A 95 14.84 1.47 9.41
CA SER A 95 14.95 0.76 10.68
C SER A 95 16.39 0.35 10.94
#